data_AF-A0A7Z9YZ27-F1
#
_entry.id   AF-A0A7Z9YZ27-F1
#
_cell.length_a   1.000
_cell.length_b   1.000
_cell.length_c   1.000
_cell.angle_alpha   90.00
_cell.angle_beta   90.00
_cell.angle_gamma   90.00
#
_symmetry.space_group_name_H-M   'P 1'
#
loop_
_entity.id
_entity.type
_entity.pdbx_description
1 polymer ?
#
loop_
_entity_poly.entity_id
_entity_poly.type
_entity_poly.pdbx_seq_one_letter_code
_entity_poly.pdbx_strand_id
1 'polypeptide(L)'
;MAKKKKALKKAKNNALVAEKNEEAMIEGILEGSPDGIGVVIVRLECGCKKMAAVARDGEPASKLIMYRDQAESICSKCKKDNGDFMRVTEAFIHWTEPEPSDATKEKINAKVLGTMPATN
;
A
#
# COMPACT_ATOMS: atom_id res chain seq x y z
N MET A 1 9.47 7.87 34.27
CA MET A 1 8.97 6.70 33.48
C MET A 1 7.55 6.88 32.91
N ALA A 2 6.67 7.73 33.47
CA ALA A 2 5.31 7.93 32.98
C ALA A 2 5.18 8.58 31.58
N LYS A 3 6.09 9.51 31.23
CA LYS A 3 6.10 10.16 29.89
C LYS A 3 6.34 9.16 28.74
N LYS A 4 7.23 8.17 28.93
CA LYS A 4 7.51 7.11 27.95
C LYS A 4 6.29 6.21 27.69
N LYS A 5 5.54 5.83 28.74
CA LYS A 5 4.34 4.99 28.61
C LYS A 5 3.19 5.69 27.86
N LYS A 6 3.00 7.01 28.06
CA LYS A 6 2.00 7.80 27.30
C LYS A 6 2.36 7.94 25.82
N ALA A 7 3.63 8.15 25.48
CA ALA A 7 4.09 8.23 24.08
C ALA A 7 3.89 6.90 23.33
N LEU A 8 4.22 5.77 23.95
CA LEU A 8 3.99 4.43 23.39
C LEU A 8 2.50 4.14 23.15
N LYS A 9 1.62 4.51 24.09
CA LYS A 9 0.16 4.31 23.93
C LYS A 9 -0.43 5.17 22.81
N LYS A 10 0.06 6.41 22.66
CA LYS A 10 -0.35 7.31 21.56
C LYS A 10 0.14 6.81 20.20
N ALA A 11 1.38 6.31 20.12
CA ALA A 11 1.93 5.72 18.90
C ALA A 11 1.14 4.47 18.46
N LYS A 12 0.78 3.58 19.39
CA LYS A 12 -0.06 2.41 19.11
C LYS A 12 -1.46 2.79 18.59
N ASN A 13 -2.10 3.78 19.20
CA ASN A 13 -3.40 4.25 18.72
C ASN A 13 -3.31 4.88 17.32
N ASN A 14 -2.27 5.65 17.01
CA ASN A 14 -2.08 6.21 15.68
C ASN A 14 -1.83 5.13 14.61
N ALA A 15 -1.08 4.07 14.94
CA ALA A 15 -0.89 2.95 14.04
C ALA A 15 -2.21 2.22 13.73
N LEU A 16 -3.03 1.97 14.76
CA LEU A 16 -4.36 1.36 14.59
C LEU A 16 -5.31 2.20 13.73
N VAL A 17 -5.22 3.53 13.81
CA VAL A 17 -6.02 4.41 12.95
C VAL A 17 -5.50 4.41 11.51
N ALA A 18 -4.19 4.35 11.30
CA ALA A 18 -3.60 4.26 9.96
C ALA A 18 -3.96 2.94 9.27
N GLU A 19 -3.95 1.83 10.02
CA GLU A 19 -4.35 0.50 9.54
C GLU A 19 -5.82 0.48 9.10
N LYS A 20 -6.73 1.01 9.92
CA LYS A 20 -8.15 1.11 9.55
C LYS A 20 -8.43 2.01 8.34
N ASN A 21 -7.67 3.10 8.18
CA ASN A 21 -7.82 3.95 6.99
C ASN A 21 -7.28 3.26 5.73
N GLU A 22 -6.21 2.47 5.87
CA GLU A 22 -5.65 1.66 4.79
C GLU A 22 -6.64 0.57 4.37
N GLU A 23 -7.26 -0.15 5.32
CA GLU A 23 -8.32 -1.14 5.04
C GLU A 23 -9.51 -0.51 4.29
N ALA A 24 -10.04 0.61 4.80
CA ALA A 24 -11.16 1.30 4.14
C ALA A 24 -10.82 1.77 2.72
N MET A 25 -9.56 2.15 2.48
CA MET A 25 -9.11 2.51 1.13
C MET A 25 -8.98 1.28 0.22
N ILE A 26 -8.47 0.17 0.74
CA ILE A 26 -8.40 -1.12 0.02
C ILE A 26 -9.80 -1.56 -0.41
N GLU A 27 -10.76 -1.53 0.51
CA GLU A 27 -12.17 -1.86 0.22
C GLU A 27 -12.74 -0.95 -0.87
N GLY A 28 -12.54 0.38 -0.76
CA GLY A 28 -13.02 1.32 -1.78
C GLY A 28 -12.39 1.13 -3.16
N ILE A 29 -11.12 0.72 -3.22
CA ILE A 29 -10.43 0.40 -4.48
C ILE A 29 -11.03 -0.86 -5.12
N LEU A 30 -11.32 -1.88 -4.32
CA LEU A 30 -11.85 -3.16 -4.80
C LEU A 30 -13.33 -3.08 -5.16
N GLU A 31 -14.11 -2.27 -4.45
CA GLU A 31 -15.50 -1.99 -4.83
C GLU A 31 -15.58 -1.39 -6.24
N GLY A 32 -14.63 -0.53 -6.61
CA GLY A 32 -14.52 0.01 -7.95
C GLY A 32 -13.86 -0.92 -8.99
N SER A 33 -13.34 -2.09 -8.57
CA SER A 33 -12.50 -2.96 -9.38
C SER A 33 -12.89 -4.43 -9.18
N PRO A 34 -13.98 -4.91 -9.81
CA PRO A 34 -14.53 -6.25 -9.56
C PRO A 34 -13.57 -7.39 -9.95
N ASP A 35 -12.63 -7.13 -10.86
CA ASP A 35 -11.60 -8.10 -11.27
C ASP A 35 -10.37 -8.11 -10.33
N GLY A 36 -10.34 -7.20 -9.35
CA GLY A 36 -9.27 -7.08 -8.36
C GLY A 36 -9.28 -8.24 -7.38
N ILE A 37 -8.18 -8.98 -7.30
CA ILE A 37 -7.98 -10.06 -6.32
C ILE A 37 -7.06 -9.66 -5.15
N GLY A 38 -6.62 -8.43 -5.17
CA GLY A 38 -5.79 -7.82 -4.14
C GLY A 38 -5.47 -6.38 -4.50
N VAL A 39 -4.80 -5.69 -3.58
CA VAL A 39 -4.35 -4.31 -3.76
C VAL A 39 -2.85 -4.27 -3.52
N VAL A 40 -2.09 -3.78 -4.49
CA VAL A 40 -0.67 -3.48 -4.29
C VAL A 40 -0.54 -2.21 -3.47
N ILE A 41 0.28 -2.23 -2.42
CA ILE A 41 0.60 -1.08 -1.59
C ILE A 41 2.09 -0.82 -1.71
N VAL A 42 2.46 0.40 -2.11
CA VAL A 42 3.84 0.87 -2.22
C VAL A 42 4.04 2.05 -1.29
N ARG A 43 4.93 1.93 -0.32
CA ARG A 43 5.27 2.98 0.64
C ARG A 43 6.51 3.72 0.16
N LEU A 44 6.43 5.05 0.20
CA LEU A 44 7.53 5.94 -0.17
C LEU A 44 8.16 6.54 1.08
N GLU A 45 9.46 6.86 1.02
CA GLU A 45 10.23 7.47 2.12
C GLU A 45 9.60 8.78 2.66
N CYS A 46 8.85 9.49 1.82
CA CYS A 46 8.18 10.74 2.18
C CYS A 46 6.86 10.53 2.96
N GLY A 47 6.50 9.28 3.24
CA GLY A 47 5.26 8.88 3.90
C GLY A 47 4.03 8.89 2.99
N CYS A 48 4.21 9.07 1.67
CA CYS A 48 3.13 8.87 0.70
C CYS A 48 3.04 7.39 0.35
N LYS A 49 1.83 6.93 0.05
CA LYS A 49 1.54 5.55 -0.34
C LYS A 49 0.92 5.54 -1.72
N LYS A 50 1.29 4.58 -2.56
CA LYS A 50 0.60 4.27 -3.82
C LYS A 50 -0.16 2.98 -3.65
N MET A 51 -1.39 2.95 -4.16
CA MET A 51 -2.26 1.80 -4.14
C MET A 51 -2.91 1.57 -5.49
N ALA A 52 -3.05 0.30 -5.88
CA ALA A 52 -3.83 -0.09 -7.06
C ALA A 52 -4.35 -1.52 -6.90
N ALA A 53 -5.55 -1.81 -7.38
CA ALA A 53 -6.04 -3.18 -7.47
C ALA A 53 -5.21 -3.96 -8.50
N VAL A 54 -5.00 -5.25 -8.24
CA VAL A 54 -4.33 -6.18 -9.15
C VAL A 54 -5.27 -7.30 -9.55
N ALA A 55 -5.29 -7.64 -10.83
CA ALA A 55 -6.05 -8.74 -11.38
C ALA A 55 -5.29 -10.08 -11.25
N ARG A 56 -5.97 -11.19 -11.57
CA ARG A 56 -5.44 -12.56 -11.50
C ARG A 56 -4.21 -12.81 -12.38
N ASP A 57 -4.06 -12.04 -13.44
CA ASP A 57 -2.93 -12.08 -14.36
C ASP A 57 -1.79 -11.13 -13.96
N GLY A 58 -1.94 -10.42 -12.84
CA GLY A 58 -1.00 -9.40 -12.37
C GLY A 58 -1.04 -8.09 -13.16
N GLU A 59 -2.07 -7.85 -13.97
CA GLU A 59 -2.33 -6.53 -14.55
C GLU A 59 -3.03 -5.61 -13.54
N PRO A 60 -2.90 -4.28 -13.68
CA PRO A 60 -3.64 -3.34 -12.84
C PRO A 60 -5.14 -3.42 -13.14
N ALA A 61 -5.93 -3.75 -12.12
CA ALA A 61 -7.40 -3.78 -12.18
C ALA A 61 -8.04 -2.41 -11.85
N SER A 62 -7.25 -1.45 -11.34
CA SER A 62 -7.70 -0.10 -11.02
C SER A 62 -6.71 0.96 -11.50
N LYS A 63 -7.15 2.22 -11.44
CA LYS A 63 -6.23 3.36 -11.52
C LYS A 63 -5.32 3.39 -10.29
N LEU A 64 -4.10 3.88 -10.47
CA LEU A 64 -3.17 4.15 -9.37
C LEU A 64 -3.70 5.31 -8.51
N ILE A 65 -3.92 5.03 -7.24
CA ILE A 65 -4.28 6.02 -6.21
C ILE A 65 -3.04 6.33 -5.39
N MET A 66 -2.82 7.60 -5.07
CA MET A 66 -1.75 8.01 -4.18
C MET A 66 -2.31 8.88 -3.08
N TYR A 67 -1.93 8.61 -1.83
CA TYR A 67 -2.40 9.36 -0.67
C TYR A 67 -1.33 9.40 0.43
N ARG A 68 -1.66 10.10 1.51
CA ARG A 68 -0.80 10.24 2.69
C ARG A 68 -1.67 10.24 3.93
N ASP A 69 -1.31 9.44 4.92
CA ASP A 69 -2.01 9.38 6.20
C ASP A 69 -2.17 10.76 6.83
N GLN A 70 -3.40 11.06 7.27
CA GLN A 70 -3.78 12.32 7.93
C GLN A 70 -3.54 13.59 7.09
N ALA A 71 -3.52 13.49 5.75
CA ALA A 71 -3.38 14.63 4.86
C ALA A 71 -4.45 14.63 3.76
N GLU A 72 -4.95 15.81 3.40
CA GLU A 72 -5.91 16.00 2.30
C GLU A 72 -5.26 15.81 0.91
N SER A 73 -3.93 15.73 0.84
CA SER A 73 -3.18 15.68 -0.42
C SER A 73 -1.80 15.04 -0.27
N ILE A 74 -1.29 14.51 -1.39
CA ILE A 74 0.08 14.03 -1.51
C ILE A 74 1.11 15.17 -1.37
N CYS A 75 2.34 14.82 -0.97
CA CYS A 75 3.39 15.81 -0.77
C CYS A 75 3.87 16.46 -2.08
N SER A 76 4.50 17.64 -1.98
CA SER A 76 4.99 18.39 -3.16
C SER A 76 6.01 17.63 -3.99
N LYS A 77 6.78 16.71 -3.39
CA LYS A 77 7.72 15.86 -4.13
C LYS A 77 6.95 14.88 -5.03
N CYS A 78 6.00 14.14 -4.45
CA CYS A 78 5.14 13.22 -5.19
C CYS A 78 4.28 13.92 -6.26
N LYS A 79 3.89 15.17 -6.06
CA LYS A 79 3.22 15.97 -7.11
C LYS A 79 4.13 16.27 -8.31
N LYS A 80 5.46 16.30 -8.12
CA LYS A 80 6.44 16.61 -9.16
C LYS A 80 6.92 15.37 -9.92
N ASP A 81 7.19 14.30 -9.20
CA ASP A 81 7.81 13.07 -9.74
C ASP A 81 6.87 11.86 -9.77
N ASN A 82 5.59 12.09 -9.44
CA ASN A 82 4.58 11.05 -9.37
C ASN A 82 4.97 9.87 -8.47
N GLY A 83 5.73 10.14 -7.40
CA GLY A 83 6.16 9.15 -6.42
C GLY A 83 7.23 8.21 -6.98
N ASP A 84 8.34 8.78 -7.45
CA ASP A 84 9.44 8.06 -8.09
C ASP A 84 9.78 6.70 -7.45
N PHE A 85 9.99 5.67 -8.29
CA PHE A 85 10.25 4.30 -7.86
C PHE A 85 11.53 4.17 -7.03
N MET A 86 12.53 5.04 -7.25
CA MET A 86 13.78 5.03 -6.49
C MET A 86 13.60 5.35 -5.01
N ARG A 87 12.41 5.82 -4.60
CA ARG A 87 12.07 6.21 -3.22
C ARG A 87 11.17 5.23 -2.51
N VAL A 88 10.91 4.08 -3.12
CA VAL A 88 10.11 3.01 -2.52
C VAL A 88 10.90 2.41 -1.37
N THR A 89 10.29 2.41 -0.18
CA THR A 89 10.88 1.81 1.03
C THR A 89 10.31 0.42 1.29
N GLU A 90 9.02 0.22 1.00
CA GLU A 90 8.33 -1.06 1.17
C GLU A 90 7.30 -1.21 0.06
N ALA A 91 7.08 -2.44 -0.39
CA ALA A 91 5.92 -2.75 -1.20
C ALA A 91 5.48 -4.19 -0.98
N PHE A 92 4.17 -4.38 -0.99
CA PHE A 92 3.55 -5.68 -0.78
C PHE A 92 2.15 -5.67 -1.41
N ILE A 93 1.56 -6.85 -1.56
CA ILE A 93 0.19 -7.00 -2.04
C ILE A 93 -0.68 -7.46 -0.87
N HIS A 94 -1.74 -6.70 -0.60
CA HIS A 94 -2.81 -7.13 0.30
C HIS A 94 -3.80 -7.95 -0.50
N TRP A 95 -3.85 -9.25 -0.23
CA TRP A 95 -4.77 -10.17 -0.91
C TRP A 95 -6.12 -10.15 -0.22
N THR A 96 -7.18 -10.25 -1.01
CA THR A 96 -8.55 -10.36 -0.49
C THR A 96 -9.09 -11.76 -0.62
N GLU A 97 -10.10 -12.08 0.19
CA GLU A 97 -10.73 -13.38 0.14
C GLU A 97 -11.64 -13.52 -1.10
N PRO A 98 -11.62 -14.67 -1.81
CA PRO A 98 -10.77 -15.83 -1.57
C PRO A 98 -9.32 -15.60 -2.01
N GLU A 99 -8.39 -15.90 -1.12
CA GLU A 99 -6.96 -15.67 -1.36
C GLU A 99 -6.45 -16.56 -2.52
N PRO A 100 -5.66 -16.03 -3.46
CA PRO A 100 -5.07 -16.82 -4.54
C PRO A 100 -4.08 -17.86 -4.02
N SER A 101 -3.80 -18.90 -4.81
CA SER A 101 -2.78 -19.89 -4.46
C SER A 101 -1.39 -19.27 -4.35
N ASP A 102 -0.50 -19.84 -3.55
CA ASP A 102 0.86 -19.32 -3.36
C ASP A 102 1.64 -19.20 -4.68
N ALA A 103 1.50 -20.20 -5.56
CA ALA A 103 2.08 -20.16 -6.90
C ALA A 103 1.55 -18.98 -7.76
N THR A 104 0.29 -18.57 -7.54
CA THR A 104 -0.29 -17.40 -8.21
C THR A 104 0.21 -16.11 -7.57
N LYS A 105 0.26 -16.05 -6.24
CA LYS A 105 0.83 -14.91 -5.50
C LYS A 105 2.27 -14.66 -5.92
N GLU A 106 3.12 -15.68 -6.00
CA GLU A 106 4.53 -15.52 -6.40
C GLU A 106 4.66 -14.95 -7.82
N LYS A 107 3.86 -15.46 -8.77
CA LYS A 107 3.84 -14.94 -10.14
C LYS A 107 3.43 -13.48 -10.19
N ILE A 108 2.35 -13.11 -9.49
CA ILE A 108 1.86 -11.74 -9.47
C ILE A 108 2.85 -10.83 -8.76
N ASN A 109 3.43 -11.24 -7.62
CA ASN A 109 4.46 -10.47 -6.93
C ASN A 109 5.65 -10.20 -7.85
N ALA A 110 6.18 -11.22 -8.53
CA ALA A 110 7.29 -11.06 -9.45
C ALA A 110 6.97 -10.11 -10.63
N LYS A 111 5.71 -10.13 -11.12
CA LYS A 111 5.27 -9.27 -12.22
C LYS A 111 5.02 -7.83 -11.77
N VAL A 112 4.32 -7.64 -10.66
CA VAL A 112 3.82 -6.34 -10.17
C VAL A 112 4.91 -5.58 -9.42
N LEU A 113 5.60 -6.25 -8.50
CA LEU A 113 6.67 -5.65 -7.69
C LEU A 113 8.01 -5.69 -8.42
N GLY A 114 8.16 -6.57 -9.41
CA GLY A 114 9.42 -6.81 -10.09
C GLY A 114 10.44 -7.48 -9.18
N THR A 115 11.72 -7.42 -9.58
CA THR A 115 12.85 -7.68 -8.69
C THR A 115 13.13 -6.40 -7.90
N MET A 116 12.38 -6.17 -6.83
CA MET A 116 12.79 -5.17 -5.86
C MET A 116 14.20 -5.52 -5.38
N PRO A 117 15.14 -4.57 -5.28
CA PRO A 117 16.36 -4.84 -4.56
C PRO A 117 15.93 -5.29 -3.16
N ALA A 118 16.20 -6.55 -2.83
CA ALA A 118 16.09 -7.02 -1.47
C ALA A 118 17.02 -6.12 -0.65
N THR A 119 16.45 -5.14 0.06
CA THR A 119 17.22 -4.35 1.01
C THR A 119 17.61 -5.32 2.12
N ASN A 120 18.87 -5.73 2.05
CA ASN A 120 19.56 -6.60 2.98
C ASN A 120 19.85 -5.88 4.30
#